data_AF-A0A200QI63-F1
#
_entry.id   AF-A0A200QI63-F1
#
_cell.length_a   1.000
_cell.length_b   1.000
_cell.length_c   1.000
_cell.angle_alpha   90.00
_cell.angle_beta   90.00
_cell.angle_gamma   90.00
#
_symmetry.space_group_name_H-M   'P 1'
#
loop_
_entity.id
_entity.type
_entity.pdbx_description
1 polymer ?
#
loop_
_entity_poly.entity_id
_entity_poly.type
_entity_poly.pdbx_seq_one_letter_code
_entity_poly.pdbx_strand_id
1 'polypeptide(L)'
;MRTRSRINLKQEVDGSCWRIHCPVSGDSCIGFPVCASIHAISAEDDFLHCQSTVQSWAASSLADEVKENKHTLQDLLFFLHIPRTGGRTYFYCFLRKLYTSYLECPRSYDKLRFDPSKPNCRLMVTHDDYSLMSKLPKERTSVVTILRNPIDRVFSSYEFSVEVAARFLVHPNLTSAIQMTGKVRSKNAGVSTLDIWPWKYLVPWMREDLFARRDARKHGDFTDIKARNNSYNMEEIVMPLHEFINDAVAHDIIHNGATFQIAGLTNNSCLEESHEVHRCVRQYQSLGEYVLEVAKKRLDSMLYVGLTEEHKESATIFANVVGKQVLSQLQVLSSSFEQTANNKTVRKEHKGSYMACKDLQNSTPSKIKFQ
;
A
#
# COMPACT_ATOMS: atom_id res chain seq x y z
N MET A 1 28.78 11.56 -46.03
CA MET A 1 29.91 11.87 -45.12
C MET A 1 29.31 12.24 -43.77
N ARG A 2 29.25 11.35 -42.77
CA ARG A 2 30.27 11.12 -41.72
C ARG A 2 30.87 12.45 -41.23
N THR A 3 30.73 12.85 -39.97
CA THR A 3 31.20 12.11 -38.79
C THR A 3 30.43 12.44 -37.50
N ARG A 4 30.23 11.40 -36.67
CA ARG A 4 29.86 11.47 -35.25
C ARG A 4 31.12 11.75 -34.41
N SER A 5 31.01 12.61 -33.40
CA SER A 5 31.98 12.66 -32.29
C SER A 5 31.35 12.06 -31.04
N ARG A 6 31.94 10.95 -30.56
CA ARG A 6 31.66 10.31 -29.28
C ARG A 6 32.36 11.10 -28.17
N ILE A 7 31.63 11.41 -27.10
CA ILE A 7 32.20 11.85 -25.82
C ILE A 7 32.37 10.57 -24.98
N ASN A 8 33.61 10.21 -24.68
CA ASN A 8 33.97 9.17 -23.71
C ASN A 8 34.01 9.84 -22.33
N LEU A 9 33.08 9.50 -21.43
CA LEU A 9 33.23 9.72 -20.00
C LEU A 9 34.00 8.52 -19.43
N LYS A 10 35.29 8.69 -19.17
CA LYS A 10 36.04 7.82 -18.27
C LYS A 10 35.64 8.18 -16.85
N GLN A 11 35.06 7.22 -16.14
CA GLN A 11 34.78 7.30 -14.72
C GLN A 11 36.05 6.82 -13.99
N GLU A 12 36.84 7.75 -13.46
CA GLU A 12 37.89 7.44 -12.48
C GLU A 12 37.19 7.10 -11.15
N VAL A 13 37.37 5.85 -10.70
CA VAL A 13 36.92 5.39 -9.39
C VAL A 13 38.09 5.58 -8.43
N ASP A 14 38.08 6.67 -7.69
CA ASP A 14 39.07 6.90 -6.62
C ASP A 14 38.56 6.22 -5.34
N GLY A 15 39.13 5.05 -5.04
CA GLY A 15 38.79 4.24 -3.87
C GLY A 15 39.29 4.89 -2.59
N SER A 16 38.38 5.42 -1.76
CA SER A 16 38.70 5.93 -0.43
C SER A 16 38.99 4.77 0.54
N CYS A 17 40.26 4.53 0.84
CA CYS A 17 40.70 3.59 1.88
C CYS A 17 40.60 4.26 3.26
N TRP A 18 39.72 3.76 4.13
CA TRP A 18 39.63 4.23 5.52
C TRP A 18 40.83 3.73 6.31
N ARG A 19 41.70 4.63 6.78
CA ARG A 19 42.72 4.31 7.78
C ARG A 19 42.06 4.21 9.16
N ILE A 20 41.97 3.01 9.71
CA ILE A 20 41.72 2.83 11.14
C ILE A 20 43.03 3.19 11.87
N HIS A 21 43.00 4.25 12.68
CA HIS A 21 44.07 4.54 13.64
C HIS A 21 43.83 3.76 14.92
N CYS A 22 44.71 2.80 15.23
CA CYS A 22 44.87 2.27 16.58
C CYS A 22 46.04 2.99 17.29
N PRO A 23 45.92 3.30 18.59
CA PRO A 23 46.99 3.94 19.34
C PRO A 23 48.11 2.97 19.69
N VAL A 24 49.28 3.55 19.88
CA VAL A 24 50.61 2.94 19.97
C VAL A 24 50.80 2.03 21.19
N SER A 25 51.29 0.81 20.95
CA SER A 25 52.29 0.15 21.80
C SER A 25 52.99 -0.92 20.96
N GLY A 26 54.33 -0.86 20.93
CA GLY A 26 55.16 -1.61 20.01
C GLY A 26 54.97 -3.12 20.08
N ASP A 27 54.65 -3.71 18.94
CA ASP A 27 55.27 -4.92 18.40
C ASP A 27 54.84 -5.10 16.94
N SER A 28 55.74 -5.65 16.13
CA SER A 28 55.62 -5.78 14.66
C SER A 28 54.31 -6.44 14.23
N CYS A 29 53.45 -5.68 13.53
CA CYS A 29 52.27 -6.20 12.86
C CYS A 29 52.55 -6.33 11.35
N ILE A 30 52.76 -7.56 10.86
CA ILE A 30 52.72 -7.88 9.43
C ILE A 30 51.26 -7.81 8.99
N GLY A 31 50.84 -6.63 8.53
CA GLY A 31 49.51 -6.43 7.96
C GLY A 31 49.46 -6.99 6.54
N PHE A 32 48.82 -8.14 6.36
CA PHE A 32 48.39 -8.57 5.03
C PHE A 32 47.26 -7.63 4.55
N PRO A 33 47.36 -7.04 3.35
CA PRO A 33 46.24 -6.31 2.77
C PRO A 33 45.17 -7.33 2.39
N VAL A 34 44.10 -7.43 3.18
CA VAL A 34 42.87 -8.07 2.72
C VAL A 34 42.17 -7.06 1.82
N CYS A 35 42.57 -7.03 0.55
CA CYS A 35 41.76 -6.42 -0.49
C CYS A 35 40.53 -7.31 -0.68
N ALA A 36 39.42 -6.95 -0.04
CA ALA A 36 38.13 -7.46 -0.45
C ALA A 36 37.84 -6.92 -1.85
N SER A 37 38.02 -7.76 -2.86
CA SER A 37 37.62 -7.47 -4.23
C SER A 37 36.09 -7.34 -4.26
N ILE A 38 35.59 -6.11 -4.23
CA ILE A 38 34.19 -5.85 -4.61
C ILE A 38 34.15 -6.07 -6.11
N HIS A 39 33.74 -7.27 -6.55
CA HIS A 39 33.43 -7.50 -7.95
C HIS A 39 32.26 -6.59 -8.32
N ALA A 40 32.55 -5.53 -9.09
CA ALA A 40 31.53 -4.75 -9.74
C ALA A 40 30.80 -5.68 -10.71
N ILE A 41 29.56 -6.03 -10.39
CA ILE A 41 28.69 -6.81 -11.26
C ILE A 41 28.50 -6.00 -12.54
N SER A 42 28.74 -6.61 -13.70
CA SER A 42 28.51 -5.92 -14.96
C SER A 42 27.01 -5.71 -15.16
N ALA A 43 26.61 -4.69 -15.93
CA ALA A 43 25.18 -4.43 -16.19
C ALA A 43 24.47 -5.61 -16.89
N GLU A 44 25.22 -6.44 -17.62
CA GLU A 44 24.74 -7.66 -18.26
C GLU A 44 24.52 -8.78 -17.23
N ASP A 45 25.46 -8.97 -16.31
CA ASP A 45 25.34 -9.95 -15.21
C ASP A 45 24.18 -9.58 -14.27
N ASP A 46 23.99 -8.30 -13.94
CA ASP A 46 22.85 -7.84 -13.11
C ASP A 46 21.51 -8.04 -13.84
N PHE A 47 21.45 -7.82 -15.16
CA PHE A 47 20.24 -8.11 -15.93
C PHE A 47 19.92 -9.61 -15.94
N LEU A 48 20.91 -10.48 -16.19
CA LEU A 48 20.73 -11.93 -16.20
C LEU A 48 20.28 -12.45 -14.83
N HIS A 49 20.87 -11.92 -13.75
CA HIS A 49 20.45 -12.20 -12.38
C HIS A 49 18.99 -11.79 -12.18
N CYS A 50 18.64 -10.55 -12.51
CA CYS A 50 17.28 -10.05 -12.39
C CYS A 50 16.27 -10.84 -13.22
N GLN A 51 16.63 -11.23 -14.44
CA GLN A 51 15.80 -12.05 -15.30
C GLN A 51 15.51 -13.41 -14.67
N SER A 52 16.55 -14.09 -14.18
CA SER A 52 16.43 -15.39 -13.50
C SER A 52 15.54 -15.30 -12.26
N THR A 53 15.78 -14.29 -11.41
CA THR A 53 15.01 -14.06 -10.19
C THR A 53 13.53 -13.83 -10.49
N VAL A 54 13.21 -12.93 -11.43
CA VAL A 54 11.82 -12.62 -11.79
C VAL A 54 11.12 -13.82 -12.43
N GLN A 55 11.79 -14.56 -13.31
CA GLN A 55 11.21 -15.73 -13.96
C GLN A 55 10.94 -16.87 -12.96
N SER A 56 11.87 -17.13 -12.04
CA SER A 56 11.70 -18.15 -11.01
C SER A 56 10.54 -17.81 -10.07
N TRP A 57 10.49 -16.55 -9.61
CA TRP A 57 9.39 -16.02 -8.81
C TRP A 57 8.03 -16.14 -9.51
N ALA A 58 7.98 -15.82 -10.81
CA ALA A 58 6.74 -15.89 -11.58
C ALA A 58 6.28 -17.34 -11.76
N ALA A 59 7.20 -18.25 -12.09
CA ALA A 59 6.90 -19.67 -12.25
C ALA A 59 6.36 -20.29 -10.95
N SER A 60 6.99 -19.99 -9.80
CA SER A 60 6.53 -20.46 -8.49
C SER A 60 5.16 -19.88 -8.13
N SER A 61 4.96 -18.59 -8.36
CA SER A 61 3.69 -17.90 -8.08
C SER A 61 2.52 -18.46 -8.89
N LEU A 62 2.75 -18.84 -10.15
CA LEU A 62 1.71 -19.38 -11.04
C LEU A 62 1.34 -20.83 -10.71
N ALA A 63 2.30 -21.64 -10.25
CA ALA A 63 2.06 -23.03 -9.86
C ALA A 63 1.19 -23.14 -8.59
N ASP A 64 1.33 -22.18 -7.67
CA ASP A 64 0.64 -22.14 -6.37
C ASP A 64 -0.88 -21.85 -6.45
N GLU A 65 -1.42 -21.44 -7.61
CA GLU A 65 -2.77 -20.85 -7.74
C GLU A 65 -3.87 -21.78 -8.30
N VAL A 66 -3.73 -23.10 -8.18
CA VAL A 66 -4.80 -24.04 -8.58
C VAL A 66 -5.87 -24.13 -7.49
N LYS A 67 -6.97 -23.36 -7.63
CA LYS A 67 -8.21 -23.54 -6.86
C LYS A 67 -9.35 -24.00 -7.78
N GLU A 68 -9.95 -25.17 -7.48
CA GLU A 68 -11.06 -25.73 -8.25
C GLU A 68 -12.38 -24.95 -8.07
N ASN A 69 -12.56 -24.23 -6.95
CA ASN A 69 -13.82 -23.55 -6.61
C ASN A 69 -13.64 -22.04 -6.31
N LYS A 70 -13.26 -21.27 -7.34
CA LYS A 70 -12.95 -19.83 -7.24
C LYS A 70 -14.11 -18.95 -6.76
N HIS A 71 -15.34 -19.33 -7.07
CA HIS A 71 -16.53 -18.52 -6.78
C HIS A 71 -17.21 -18.87 -5.45
N THR A 72 -16.64 -19.80 -4.68
CA THR A 72 -17.16 -20.18 -3.37
C THR A 72 -16.41 -19.43 -2.29
N LEU A 73 -17.16 -18.71 -1.45
CA LEU A 73 -16.65 -17.99 -0.30
C LEU A 73 -16.10 -18.99 0.74
N GLN A 74 -14.85 -18.78 1.14
CA GLN A 74 -14.20 -19.51 2.23
C GLN A 74 -14.43 -18.80 3.59
N ASP A 75 -13.96 -19.41 4.68
CA ASP A 75 -14.19 -18.92 6.05
C ASP A 75 -13.73 -17.48 6.29
N LEU A 76 -12.56 -17.12 5.74
CA LEU A 76 -11.92 -15.82 5.85
C LEU A 76 -12.04 -15.06 4.52
N LEU A 77 -12.66 -13.88 4.57
CA LEU A 77 -12.68 -12.93 3.47
C LEU A 77 -11.54 -11.92 3.65
N PHE A 78 -10.56 -11.94 2.75
CA PHE A 78 -9.52 -10.94 2.65
C PHE A 78 -9.89 -9.90 1.59
N PHE A 79 -10.21 -8.68 2.04
CA PHE A 79 -10.34 -7.54 1.15
C PHE A 79 -8.98 -6.87 0.94
N LEU A 80 -8.36 -7.15 -0.20
CA LEU A 80 -7.16 -6.48 -0.68
C LEU A 80 -7.53 -5.06 -1.12
N HIS A 81 -7.37 -4.10 -0.21
CA HIS A 81 -7.86 -2.73 -0.42
C HIS A 81 -6.82 -1.89 -1.15
N ILE A 82 -6.93 -1.84 -2.48
CA ILE A 82 -6.11 -0.96 -3.30
C ILE A 82 -6.45 0.50 -3.00
N PRO A 83 -5.47 1.35 -2.63
CA PRO A 83 -5.73 2.75 -2.35
C PRO A 83 -6.34 3.47 -3.56
N ARG A 84 -7.28 4.38 -3.27
CA ARG A 84 -7.94 5.27 -4.25
C ARG A 84 -8.81 4.56 -5.30
N THR A 85 -9.30 3.34 -5.01
CA THR A 85 -10.25 2.59 -5.85
C THR A 85 -11.66 2.52 -5.25
N GLY A 86 -12.03 3.47 -4.38
CA GLY A 86 -13.34 3.48 -3.72
C GLY A 86 -13.52 2.39 -2.65
N GLY A 87 -12.47 1.68 -2.24
CA GLY A 87 -12.58 0.59 -1.27
C GLY A 87 -13.08 0.99 0.11
N ARG A 88 -12.93 2.26 0.55
CA ARG A 88 -13.62 2.77 1.75
C ARG A 88 -15.14 2.65 1.64
N THR A 89 -15.72 2.94 0.49
CA THR A 89 -17.17 2.77 0.26
C THR A 89 -17.57 1.31 0.38
N TYR A 90 -16.83 0.40 -0.24
CA TYR A 90 -17.07 -1.04 -0.11
C TYR A 90 -17.00 -1.53 1.34
N PHE A 91 -15.98 -1.08 2.07
CA PHE A 91 -15.81 -1.45 3.46
C PHE A 91 -16.96 -0.96 4.34
N TYR A 92 -17.28 0.33 4.32
CA TYR A 92 -18.27 0.91 5.23
C TYR A 92 -19.72 0.61 4.84
N CYS A 93 -20.03 0.59 3.55
CA CYS A 93 -21.41 0.44 3.08
C CYS A 93 -21.83 -1.02 2.93
N PHE A 94 -20.90 -1.94 2.66
CA PHE A 94 -21.23 -3.36 2.43
C PHE A 94 -20.60 -4.25 3.50
N LEU A 95 -19.27 -4.30 3.60
CA LEU A 95 -18.59 -5.28 4.45
C LEU A 95 -18.92 -5.10 5.93
N ARG A 96 -18.92 -3.88 6.46
CA ARG A 96 -19.32 -3.59 7.87
C ARG A 96 -20.80 -3.82 8.16
N LYS A 97 -21.64 -3.97 7.13
CA LYS A 97 -23.06 -4.33 7.27
C LYS A 97 -23.25 -5.85 7.26
N LEU A 98 -22.35 -6.57 6.59
CA LEU A 98 -22.36 -8.04 6.50
C LEU A 98 -21.62 -8.70 7.67
N TYR A 99 -20.49 -8.13 8.09
CA TYR A 99 -19.67 -8.62 9.19
C TYR A 99 -19.82 -7.70 10.40
N THR A 100 -20.20 -8.28 11.54
CA THR A 100 -20.21 -7.60 12.83
C THR A 100 -18.79 -7.33 13.31
N SER A 101 -18.61 -6.33 14.19
CA SER A 101 -17.28 -5.93 14.66
C SER A 101 -16.45 -7.04 15.34
N TYR A 102 -17.08 -8.08 15.88
CA TYR A 102 -16.37 -9.22 16.48
C TYR A 102 -15.83 -10.21 15.44
N LEU A 103 -16.32 -10.16 14.20
CA LEU A 103 -15.82 -10.95 13.07
C LEU A 103 -14.72 -10.23 12.30
N GLU A 104 -14.55 -8.92 12.51
CA GLU A 104 -13.46 -8.13 11.93
C GLU A 104 -12.13 -8.52 12.60
N CYS A 105 -11.12 -8.78 11.78
CA CYS A 105 -9.76 -9.03 12.26
C CYS A 105 -9.21 -7.77 12.95
N PRO A 106 -8.34 -7.93 13.97
CA PRO A 106 -7.59 -6.82 14.52
C PRO A 106 -6.88 -6.02 13.41
N ARG A 107 -7.06 -4.70 13.43
CA ARG A 107 -6.50 -3.79 12.42
C ARG A 107 -4.98 -3.99 12.32
N SER A 108 -4.54 -4.32 11.11
CA SER A 108 -3.18 -4.76 10.81
C SER A 108 -2.70 -4.10 9.51
N TYR A 109 -2.87 -2.79 9.39
CA TYR A 109 -2.53 -2.05 8.16
C TYR A 109 -1.02 -1.81 7.98
N ASP A 110 -0.20 -2.10 8.99
CA ASP A 110 1.25 -1.96 8.99
C ASP A 110 1.98 -3.31 9.02
N LYS A 111 1.45 -4.26 9.78
CA LYS A 111 1.90 -5.66 9.87
C LYS A 111 0.77 -6.51 10.40
N LEU A 112 0.79 -7.81 10.11
CA LEU A 112 -0.14 -8.76 10.69
C LEU A 112 0.05 -8.84 12.22
N ARG A 113 -0.93 -8.34 12.99
CA ARG A 113 -0.89 -8.28 14.47
C ARG A 113 -1.77 -9.32 15.15
N PHE A 114 -2.23 -10.32 14.41
CA PHE A 114 -3.06 -11.41 14.93
C PHE A 114 -2.66 -12.73 14.29
N ASP A 115 -3.06 -13.82 14.94
CA ASP A 115 -2.88 -15.17 14.44
C ASP A 115 -4.08 -15.53 13.54
N PRO A 116 -3.89 -15.61 12.21
CA PRO A 116 -4.97 -15.87 11.26
C PRO A 116 -5.44 -17.32 11.26
N SER A 117 -4.75 -18.23 11.98
CA SER A 117 -5.25 -19.59 12.19
C SER A 117 -6.44 -19.65 13.15
N LYS A 118 -6.62 -18.62 13.99
CA LYS A 118 -7.71 -18.55 14.98
C LYS A 118 -9.04 -18.22 14.29
N PRO A 119 -10.10 -19.02 14.52
CA PRO A 119 -11.35 -18.97 13.73
C PRO A 119 -12.23 -17.75 14.02
N ASN A 120 -11.88 -16.93 15.02
CA ASN A 120 -12.75 -15.84 15.48
C ASN A 120 -12.75 -14.63 14.54
N CYS A 121 -11.80 -14.53 13.61
CA CYS A 121 -11.85 -13.52 12.55
C CYS A 121 -12.30 -14.14 11.22
N ARG A 122 -13.22 -13.43 10.55
CA ARG A 122 -13.73 -13.79 9.22
C ARG A 122 -13.59 -12.69 8.17
N LEU A 123 -13.23 -11.47 8.55
CA LEU A 123 -12.98 -10.37 7.63
C LEU A 123 -11.64 -9.67 7.93
N MET A 124 -10.72 -9.73 6.97
CA MET A 124 -9.47 -8.97 6.99
C MET A 124 -9.51 -7.89 5.90
N VAL A 125 -9.15 -6.66 6.26
CA VAL A 125 -9.04 -5.54 5.32
C VAL A 125 -7.73 -4.81 5.57
N THR A 126 -6.89 -4.71 4.54
CA THR A 126 -5.61 -3.99 4.63
C THR A 126 -5.20 -3.37 3.30
N HIS A 127 -4.31 -2.39 3.37
CA HIS A 127 -3.59 -1.82 2.25
C HIS A 127 -2.22 -2.49 2.02
N ASP A 128 -1.90 -3.58 2.73
CA ASP A 128 -0.81 -4.46 2.34
C ASP A 128 -1.09 -5.09 0.97
N ASP A 129 -0.11 -5.81 0.44
CA ASP A 129 -0.23 -6.51 -0.83
C ASP A 129 -0.53 -7.99 -0.68
N TYR A 130 -0.67 -8.67 -1.81
CA TYR A 130 -1.03 -10.08 -1.89
C TYR A 130 0.02 -11.01 -1.25
N SER A 131 1.26 -10.56 -1.01
CA SER A 131 2.26 -11.39 -0.31
C SER A 131 1.81 -11.78 1.11
N LEU A 132 0.85 -11.04 1.67
CA LEU A 132 0.21 -11.36 2.94
C LEU A 132 -0.49 -12.73 2.93
N MET A 133 -0.89 -13.24 1.75
CA MET A 133 -1.45 -14.58 1.58
C MET A 133 -0.51 -15.68 2.07
N SER A 134 0.82 -15.45 2.09
CA SER A 134 1.80 -16.39 2.68
C SER A 134 1.59 -16.61 4.19
N LYS A 135 0.94 -15.66 4.86
CA LYS A 135 0.65 -15.72 6.30
C LYS A 135 -0.78 -16.16 6.58
N LEU A 136 -1.64 -16.27 5.57
CA LEU A 136 -3.06 -16.63 5.73
C LEU A 136 -3.28 -18.12 5.37
N PRO A 137 -4.28 -18.80 5.98
CA PRO A 137 -4.62 -20.17 5.60
C PRO A 137 -5.19 -20.19 4.17
N LYS A 138 -4.39 -20.59 3.18
CA LYS A 138 -4.68 -20.48 1.74
C LYS A 138 -6.01 -21.13 1.38
N GLU A 139 -6.30 -22.30 1.95
CA GLU A 139 -7.50 -23.10 1.68
C GLU A 139 -8.77 -22.46 2.24
N ARG A 140 -8.62 -21.65 3.29
CA ARG A 140 -9.73 -21.01 4.03
C ARG A 140 -9.90 -19.53 3.70
N THR A 141 -9.13 -19.00 2.75
CA THR A 141 -9.13 -17.56 2.43
C THR A 141 -9.67 -17.31 1.03
N SER A 142 -10.70 -16.46 0.94
CA SER A 142 -11.18 -15.85 -0.31
C SER A 142 -10.68 -14.42 -0.38
N VAL A 143 -10.18 -14.01 -1.55
CA VAL A 143 -9.70 -12.64 -1.78
C VAL A 143 -10.69 -11.88 -2.64
N VAL A 144 -10.93 -10.62 -2.30
CA VAL A 144 -11.69 -9.68 -3.13
C VAL A 144 -10.92 -8.36 -3.27
N THR A 145 -11.12 -7.65 -4.37
CA THR A 145 -10.52 -6.33 -4.56
C THR A 145 -11.40 -5.42 -5.43
N ILE A 146 -11.04 -4.14 -5.49
CA ILE A 146 -11.63 -3.14 -6.38
C ILE A 146 -10.51 -2.43 -7.12
N LEU A 147 -10.64 -2.34 -8.44
CA LEU A 147 -9.73 -1.63 -9.33
C LEU A 147 -10.32 -0.31 -9.81
N ARG A 148 -9.46 0.49 -10.42
CA ARG A 148 -9.77 1.79 -11.00
C ARG A 148 -8.88 2.00 -12.22
N ASN A 149 -9.34 2.81 -13.16
CA ASN A 149 -8.51 3.36 -14.22
C ASN A 149 -7.17 3.85 -13.63
N PRO A 150 -6.02 3.37 -14.16
CA PRO A 150 -4.72 3.69 -13.59
C PRO A 150 -4.42 5.18 -13.54
N ILE A 151 -4.83 5.94 -14.56
CA ILE A 151 -4.58 7.39 -14.66
C ILE A 151 -5.38 8.12 -13.57
N ASP A 152 -6.69 7.86 -13.49
CA ASP A 152 -7.55 8.49 -12.47
C ASP A 152 -7.10 8.16 -11.05
N ARG A 153 -6.55 6.95 -10.85
CA ARG A 153 -5.97 6.54 -9.57
C ARG A 153 -4.71 7.33 -9.24
N VAL A 154 -3.86 7.65 -10.22
CA VAL A 154 -2.66 8.51 -10.03
C VAL A 154 -3.09 9.91 -9.63
N PHE A 155 -3.99 10.55 -10.39
CA PHE A 155 -4.53 11.87 -10.05
C PHE A 155 -5.11 11.90 -8.65
N SER A 156 -5.95 10.91 -8.32
CA SER A 156 -6.57 10.85 -7.01
C SER A 156 -5.58 10.57 -5.87
N SER A 157 -4.43 9.95 -6.16
CA SER A 157 -3.35 9.74 -5.19
C SER A 157 -2.54 11.02 -4.96
N TYR A 158 -2.28 11.77 -6.02
CA TYR A 158 -1.68 13.10 -5.94
C TYR A 158 -2.56 14.05 -5.09
N GLU A 159 -3.84 14.19 -5.47
CA GLU A 159 -4.79 15.06 -4.76
C GLU A 159 -4.90 14.69 -3.28
N PHE A 160 -5.01 13.39 -2.96
CA PHE A 160 -5.09 12.93 -1.58
C PHE A 160 -3.81 13.21 -0.79
N SER A 161 -2.64 13.04 -1.41
CA SER A 161 -1.36 13.32 -0.77
C SER A 161 -1.25 14.81 -0.42
N VAL A 162 -1.63 15.69 -1.35
CA VAL A 162 -1.70 17.13 -1.15
C VAL A 162 -2.69 17.49 -0.05
N GLU A 163 -3.93 16.99 -0.13
CA GLU A 163 -5.00 17.28 0.82
C GLU A 163 -4.59 16.91 2.25
N VAL A 164 -4.08 15.69 2.45
CA VAL A 164 -3.71 15.21 3.78
C VAL A 164 -2.46 15.93 4.30
N ALA A 165 -1.47 16.18 3.44
CA ALA A 165 -0.27 16.91 3.83
C ALA A 165 -0.57 18.37 4.22
N ALA A 166 -1.48 19.03 3.49
CA ALA A 166 -1.88 20.42 3.75
C ALA A 166 -2.51 20.61 5.14
N ARG A 167 -3.14 19.58 5.72
CA ARG A 167 -3.70 19.64 7.09
C ARG A 167 -2.63 19.93 8.15
N PHE A 168 -1.36 19.62 7.88
CA PHE A 168 -0.26 19.90 8.80
C PHE A 168 0.24 21.34 8.74
N LEU A 169 -0.15 22.13 7.74
CA LEU A 169 0.28 23.53 7.60
C LEU A 169 -0.28 24.46 8.67
N VAL A 170 -1.23 23.99 9.49
CA VAL A 170 -1.67 24.65 10.72
C VAL A 170 -0.53 24.79 11.74
N HIS A 171 0.52 23.96 11.65
CA HIS A 171 1.68 24.04 12.51
C HIS A 171 2.67 25.12 12.02
N PRO A 172 3.37 25.79 12.95
CA PRO A 172 4.27 26.89 12.61
C PRO A 172 5.44 26.48 11.73
N ASN A 173 5.95 25.25 11.89
CA ASN A 173 7.05 24.68 11.12
C ASN A 173 6.95 23.15 11.06
N LEU A 174 7.75 22.54 10.18
CA LEU A 174 7.79 21.09 9.97
C LEU A 174 8.13 20.33 11.26
N THR A 175 9.09 20.80 12.04
CA THR A 175 9.50 20.18 13.31
C THR A 175 8.33 20.07 14.29
N SER A 176 7.57 21.15 14.45
CA SER A 176 6.37 21.18 15.29
C SER A 176 5.32 20.18 14.81
N ALA A 177 5.08 20.11 13.49
CA ALA A 177 4.15 19.15 12.90
C ALA A 177 4.57 17.70 13.18
N ILE A 178 5.86 17.36 13.01
CA ILE A 178 6.40 16.02 13.25
C ILE A 178 6.27 15.64 14.73
N GLN A 179 6.67 16.53 15.65
CA GLN A 179 6.59 16.29 17.09
C GLN A 179 5.15 16.06 17.56
N MET A 180 4.21 16.88 17.10
CA MET A 180 2.80 16.73 17.46
C MET A 180 2.20 15.45 16.89
N THR A 181 2.56 15.09 15.65
CA THR A 181 2.16 13.81 15.04
C THR A 181 2.64 12.62 15.87
N GLY A 182 3.90 12.63 16.32
CA GLY A 182 4.46 11.57 17.17
C GLY A 182 3.74 11.44 18.51
N LYS A 183 3.44 12.59 19.16
CA LYS A 183 2.68 12.62 20.43
C LYS A 183 1.23 12.14 20.29
N VAL A 184 0.57 12.43 19.18
CA VAL A 184 -0.82 11.96 18.93
C VAL A 184 -0.83 10.47 18.63
N ARG A 185 0.15 9.98 17.85
CA ARG A 185 0.33 8.54 17.56
C ARG A 185 0.54 7.72 18.82
N SER A 186 1.37 8.18 19.76
CA SER A 186 1.62 7.43 21.00
C SER A 186 0.42 7.37 21.94
N LYS A 187 -0.52 8.32 21.83
CA LYS A 187 -1.73 8.39 22.67
C LYS A 187 -2.93 7.66 22.09
N ASN A 188 -3.03 7.54 20.77
CA ASN A 188 -4.16 6.90 20.11
C ASN A 188 -3.85 5.45 19.77
N ALA A 189 -4.66 4.51 20.25
CA ALA A 189 -4.61 3.10 19.84
C ALA A 189 -5.12 2.86 18.39
N GLY A 190 -5.50 3.92 17.68
CA GLY A 190 -6.03 3.86 16.32
C GLY A 190 -4.93 3.97 15.26
N VAL A 191 -5.12 3.28 14.15
CA VAL A 191 -4.23 3.36 12.98
C VAL A 191 -4.47 4.70 12.26
N SER A 192 -3.42 5.51 12.15
CA SER A 192 -3.42 6.79 11.42
C SER A 192 -3.20 6.56 9.92
N THR A 193 -3.66 7.48 9.07
CA THR A 193 -3.28 7.52 7.65
C THR A 193 -1.77 7.44 7.46
N LEU A 194 -0.99 8.05 8.36
CA LEU A 194 0.47 8.03 8.30
C LEU A 194 1.09 6.65 8.61
N ASP A 195 0.34 5.70 9.17
CA ASP A 195 0.84 4.35 9.49
C ASP A 195 0.59 3.36 8.33
N ILE A 196 -0.16 3.78 7.32
CA ILE A 196 -0.77 2.89 6.33
C ILE A 196 -0.07 3.07 4.98
N TRP A 197 0.28 1.98 4.31
CA TRP A 197 0.75 2.04 2.92
C TRP A 197 -0.35 2.55 1.97
N PRO A 198 -0.07 3.40 0.97
CA PRO A 198 1.20 4.05 0.63
C PRO A 198 1.41 5.38 1.37
N TRP A 199 0.40 5.84 2.10
CA TRP A 199 0.34 7.17 2.70
C TRP A 199 1.43 7.43 3.75
N LYS A 200 1.93 6.38 4.40
CA LYS A 200 3.07 6.46 5.32
C LYS A 200 4.35 7.01 4.67
N TYR A 201 4.46 6.94 3.35
CA TYR A 201 5.55 7.52 2.57
C TYR A 201 5.13 8.83 1.89
N LEU A 202 3.98 8.81 1.21
CA LEU A 202 3.56 9.93 0.35
C LEU A 202 3.18 11.18 1.14
N VAL A 203 2.52 11.01 2.29
CA VAL A 203 2.06 12.16 3.08
C VAL A 203 3.24 12.88 3.75
N PRO A 204 4.21 12.20 4.41
CA PRO A 204 5.41 12.87 4.90
C PRO A 204 6.19 13.59 3.81
N TRP A 205 6.41 12.95 2.66
CA TRP A 205 7.11 13.54 1.52
C TRP A 205 6.41 14.81 0.99
N MET A 206 5.11 14.73 0.70
CA MET A 206 4.32 15.89 0.25
C MET A 206 4.24 16.99 1.33
N ARG A 207 4.23 16.61 2.61
CA ARG A 207 4.24 17.58 3.72
C ARG A 207 5.53 18.39 3.73
N GLU A 208 6.68 17.74 3.56
CA GLU A 208 7.97 18.43 3.50
C GLU A 208 8.02 19.45 2.36
N ASP A 209 7.57 19.06 1.17
CA ASP A 209 7.43 19.95 0.01
C ASP A 209 6.53 21.17 0.31
N LEU A 210 5.34 20.94 0.87
CA LEU A 210 4.40 22.02 1.19
C LEU A 210 4.96 23.01 2.23
N PHE A 211 5.71 22.52 3.23
CA PHE A 211 6.38 23.39 4.20
C PHE A 211 7.49 24.21 3.53
N ALA A 212 8.32 23.59 2.69
CA ALA A 212 9.39 24.26 1.96
C ALA A 212 8.83 25.39 1.08
N ARG A 213 7.79 25.11 0.29
CA ARG A 213 7.14 26.11 -0.57
C ARG A 213 6.49 27.22 0.26
N ARG A 214 5.81 26.89 1.36
CA ARG A 214 5.22 27.89 2.26
C ARG A 214 6.27 28.82 2.87
N ASP A 215 7.38 28.26 3.31
CA ASP A 215 8.42 29.04 3.97
C ASP A 215 9.22 29.88 2.94
N ALA A 216 9.45 29.38 1.72
CA ALA A 216 9.93 30.19 0.60
C ALA A 216 8.98 31.36 0.30
N ARG A 217 7.66 31.12 0.36
CA ARG A 217 6.64 32.16 0.18
C ARG A 217 6.70 33.31 1.18
N LYS A 218 7.22 33.08 2.39
CA LYS A 218 7.37 34.13 3.41
C LYS A 218 8.58 35.04 3.16
N HIS A 219 9.57 34.57 2.41
CA HIS A 219 10.84 35.29 2.20
C HIS A 219 10.94 35.98 0.84
N GLY A 220 10.08 35.63 -0.12
CA GLY A 220 10.05 36.26 -1.45
C GLY A 220 8.98 37.35 -1.59
N ASP A 221 9.15 38.20 -2.60
CA ASP A 221 8.18 39.24 -2.97
C ASP A 221 7.15 38.64 -3.96
N PHE A 222 6.11 38.00 -3.43
CA PHE A 222 5.09 37.30 -4.23
C PHE A 222 4.03 38.29 -4.71
N THR A 223 4.37 39.09 -5.71
CA THR A 223 3.51 40.15 -6.23
C THR A 223 2.44 39.68 -7.21
N ASP A 224 2.45 38.41 -7.66
CA ASP A 224 1.41 37.96 -8.61
C ASP A 224 1.11 36.45 -8.59
N ILE A 225 0.45 35.96 -7.52
CA ILE A 225 -0.30 34.68 -7.57
C ILE A 225 -1.63 34.87 -8.35
N LYS A 226 -1.73 35.89 -9.21
CA LYS A 226 -2.93 36.10 -10.02
C LYS A 226 -2.82 35.28 -11.30
N ALA A 227 -3.83 34.45 -11.51
CA ALA A 227 -4.16 33.80 -12.78
C ALA A 227 -3.22 32.68 -13.28
N ARG A 228 -2.82 31.74 -12.43
CA ARG A 228 -2.45 30.41 -12.95
C ARG A 228 -3.72 29.56 -13.12
N ASN A 229 -4.14 29.35 -14.38
CA ASN A 229 -5.32 28.55 -14.73
C ASN A 229 -5.15 27.03 -14.56
N ASN A 230 -3.95 26.57 -14.16
CA ASN A 230 -3.65 25.15 -14.04
C ASN A 230 -3.42 24.73 -12.58
N SER A 231 -4.46 24.15 -11.97
CA SER A 231 -4.43 23.63 -10.60
C SER A 231 -3.39 22.52 -10.35
N TYR A 232 -2.88 21.89 -11.42
CA TYR A 232 -1.84 20.87 -11.36
C TYR A 232 -0.42 21.41 -11.65
N ASN A 233 -0.27 22.72 -11.87
CA ASN A 233 1.02 23.36 -12.11
C ASN A 233 1.18 24.65 -11.28
N MET A 234 1.05 24.51 -9.97
CA MET A 234 1.11 25.59 -9.00
C MET A 234 2.43 25.56 -8.22
N GLU A 235 3.55 25.67 -8.94
CA GLU A 235 4.92 25.53 -8.41
C GLU A 235 5.17 26.30 -7.11
N GLU A 236 4.64 27.50 -6.96
CA GLU A 236 4.87 28.26 -5.73
C GLU A 236 4.04 27.76 -4.55
N ILE A 237 2.97 26.99 -4.77
CA ILE A 237 1.99 26.58 -3.76
C ILE A 237 2.18 25.12 -3.34
N VAL A 238 2.27 24.22 -4.31
CA VAL A 238 2.31 22.77 -4.16
C VAL A 238 3.14 22.16 -5.29
N MET A 239 3.83 21.05 -5.00
CA MET A 239 4.49 20.22 -6.02
C MET A 239 3.61 20.05 -7.26
N PRO A 240 4.03 20.57 -8.43
CA PRO A 240 3.31 20.32 -9.68
C PRO A 240 3.14 18.84 -9.96
N LEU A 241 2.03 18.46 -10.61
CA LEU A 241 1.76 17.06 -10.92
C LEU A 241 2.87 16.41 -11.76
N HIS A 242 3.45 17.16 -12.71
CA HIS A 242 4.55 16.66 -13.54
C HIS A 242 5.83 16.41 -12.72
N GLU A 243 6.07 17.20 -11.66
CA GLU A 243 7.16 16.94 -10.72
C GLU A 243 6.84 15.67 -9.91
N PHE A 244 5.63 15.59 -9.35
CA PHE A 244 5.17 14.45 -8.58
C PHE A 244 5.27 13.12 -9.34
N ILE A 245 4.75 13.04 -10.57
CA ILE A 245 4.71 11.76 -11.31
C ILE A 245 6.09 11.29 -11.78
N ASN A 246 7.07 12.20 -11.91
CA ASN A 246 8.42 11.87 -12.35
C ASN A 246 9.38 11.66 -11.17
N ASP A 247 8.93 11.89 -9.93
CA ASP A 247 9.73 11.64 -8.73
C ASP A 247 9.93 10.15 -8.47
N ALA A 248 11.11 9.79 -7.94
CA ALA A 248 11.46 8.41 -7.62
C ALA A 248 10.49 7.76 -6.61
N VAL A 249 9.95 8.52 -5.66
CA VAL A 249 8.96 8.06 -4.67
C VAL A 249 7.66 7.67 -5.37
N ALA A 250 7.17 8.49 -6.30
CA ALA A 250 5.97 8.16 -7.07
C ALA A 250 6.20 6.98 -8.00
N HIS A 251 7.36 6.90 -8.67
CA HIS A 251 7.74 5.74 -9.49
C HIS A 251 7.80 4.43 -8.71
N ASP A 252 8.23 4.47 -7.45
CA ASP A 252 8.28 3.29 -6.59
C ASP A 252 6.89 2.85 -6.08
N ILE A 253 6.04 3.82 -5.73
CA ILE A 253 4.83 3.57 -4.94
C ILE A 253 3.54 3.65 -5.75
N ILE A 254 3.44 4.61 -6.65
CA ILE A 254 2.19 4.96 -7.36
C ILE A 254 2.13 4.31 -8.74
N HIS A 255 3.21 4.40 -9.51
CA HIS A 255 3.30 3.78 -10.82
C HIS A 255 3.15 2.26 -10.70
N ASN A 256 2.21 1.69 -11.47
CA ASN A 256 1.85 0.27 -11.40
C ASN A 256 1.48 -0.25 -9.99
N GLY A 257 1.23 0.62 -9.00
CA GLY A 257 1.02 0.18 -7.62
C GLY A 257 -0.17 -0.76 -7.42
N ALA A 258 -1.16 -0.79 -8.32
CA ALA A 258 -2.27 -1.77 -8.26
C ALA A 258 -1.73 -3.14 -8.64
N THR A 259 -1.04 -3.21 -9.79
CA THR A 259 -0.39 -4.41 -10.29
C THR A 259 0.58 -4.96 -9.26
N PHE A 260 1.45 -4.13 -8.68
CA PHE A 260 2.37 -4.58 -7.62
C PHE A 260 1.64 -5.03 -6.35
N GLN A 261 0.55 -4.36 -5.95
CA GLN A 261 -0.22 -4.78 -4.79
C GLN A 261 -0.93 -6.14 -5.02
N ILE A 262 -1.41 -6.41 -6.23
CA ILE A 262 -2.00 -7.71 -6.60
C ILE A 262 -0.90 -8.77 -6.74
N ALA A 263 0.25 -8.41 -7.34
CA ALA A 263 1.40 -9.28 -7.49
C ALA A 263 2.16 -9.52 -6.17
N GLY A 264 1.83 -8.81 -5.09
CA GLY A 264 2.52 -9.00 -3.81
C GLY A 264 3.97 -8.49 -3.84
N LEU A 265 4.24 -7.47 -4.65
CA LEU A 265 5.58 -6.92 -4.93
C LEU A 265 5.70 -5.44 -4.56
N THR A 266 4.90 -4.93 -3.62
CA THR A 266 5.09 -3.53 -3.20
C THR A 266 6.37 -3.41 -2.37
N ASN A 267 6.83 -2.18 -2.14
CA ASN A 267 7.87 -1.93 -1.15
C ASN A 267 7.44 -2.25 0.32
N ASN A 268 6.21 -2.75 0.50
CA ASN A 268 5.64 -3.18 1.77
C ASN A 268 5.28 -4.69 1.76
N SER A 269 5.79 -5.46 0.79
CA SER A 269 5.65 -6.91 0.76
C SER A 269 6.14 -7.58 2.05
N CYS A 270 5.53 -8.70 2.40
CA CYS A 270 5.87 -9.53 3.56
C CYS A 270 7.01 -10.52 3.31
N LEU A 271 7.41 -10.73 2.05
CA LEU A 271 8.40 -11.71 1.64
C LEU A 271 9.67 -10.99 1.16
N GLU A 272 10.84 -11.43 1.62
CA GLU A 272 12.12 -10.80 1.28
C GLU A 272 12.42 -10.88 -0.22
N GLU A 273 12.17 -12.02 -0.85
CA GLU A 273 12.29 -12.23 -2.31
C GLU A 273 11.50 -11.19 -3.12
N SER A 274 10.31 -10.80 -2.63
CA SER A 274 9.47 -9.81 -3.32
C SER A 274 10.15 -8.44 -3.47
N HIS A 275 11.00 -8.05 -2.52
CA HIS A 275 11.74 -6.79 -2.60
C HIS A 275 12.81 -6.82 -3.69
N GLU A 276 13.47 -7.98 -3.88
CA GLU A 276 14.45 -8.16 -4.95
C GLU A 276 13.78 -8.18 -6.33
N VAL A 277 12.68 -8.91 -6.48
CA VAL A 277 11.87 -8.94 -7.70
C VAL A 277 11.37 -7.52 -8.03
N HIS A 278 10.87 -6.79 -7.04
CA HIS A 278 10.43 -5.38 -7.22
C HIS A 278 11.56 -4.49 -7.71
N ARG A 279 12.76 -4.57 -7.11
CA ARG A 279 13.96 -3.84 -7.58
C ARG A 279 14.24 -4.16 -9.04
N CYS A 280 14.30 -5.44 -9.39
CA CYS A 280 14.63 -5.89 -10.74
C CYS A 280 13.64 -5.40 -11.79
N VAL A 281 12.34 -5.46 -11.52
CA VAL A 281 11.30 -5.02 -12.46
C VAL A 281 11.26 -3.50 -12.60
N ARG A 282 11.56 -2.76 -11.52
CA ARG A 282 11.71 -1.30 -11.59
C ARG A 282 12.91 -0.88 -12.43
N GLN A 283 14.00 -1.62 -12.33
CA GLN A 283 15.23 -1.36 -13.09
C GLN A 283 15.10 -1.79 -14.56
N TYR A 284 14.47 -2.93 -14.81
CA TYR A 284 14.33 -3.54 -16.13
C TYR A 284 12.86 -3.73 -16.48
N GLN A 285 12.25 -2.70 -17.09
CA GLN A 285 10.82 -2.68 -17.40
C GLN A 285 10.34 -3.85 -18.29
N SER A 286 11.23 -4.42 -19.11
CA SER A 286 10.94 -5.61 -19.92
C SER A 286 10.55 -6.83 -19.08
N LEU A 287 11.00 -6.90 -17.83
CA LEU A 287 10.62 -7.97 -16.89
C LEU A 287 9.21 -7.78 -16.31
N GLY A 288 8.57 -6.63 -16.55
CA GLY A 288 7.23 -6.33 -16.07
C GLY A 288 6.12 -7.23 -16.64
N GLU A 289 6.36 -7.88 -17.78
CA GLU A 289 5.41 -8.83 -18.38
C GLU A 289 5.15 -10.03 -17.44
N TYR A 290 6.18 -10.56 -16.78
CA TYR A 290 6.04 -11.64 -15.81
C TYR A 290 5.16 -11.23 -14.62
N VAL A 291 5.34 -10.00 -14.13
CA VAL A 291 4.52 -9.44 -13.04
C VAL A 291 3.06 -9.29 -13.48
N LEU A 292 2.83 -8.82 -14.70
CA LEU A 292 1.50 -8.66 -15.25
C LEU A 292 0.76 -10.00 -15.35
N GLU A 293 1.43 -11.05 -15.80
CA GLU A 293 0.83 -12.39 -15.91
C GLU A 293 0.47 -12.97 -14.54
N VAL A 294 1.34 -12.83 -13.54
CA VAL A 294 1.02 -13.22 -12.15
C VAL A 294 -0.17 -12.41 -11.61
N ALA A 295 -0.20 -11.09 -11.85
CA ALA A 295 -1.28 -10.24 -11.37
C ALA A 295 -2.63 -10.61 -12.01
N LYS A 296 -2.66 -10.88 -13.32
CA LYS A 296 -3.87 -11.37 -14.02
C LYS A 296 -4.34 -12.70 -13.44
N LYS A 297 -3.44 -13.67 -13.28
CA LYS A 297 -3.76 -14.98 -12.72
C LYS A 297 -4.40 -14.87 -11.33
N ARG A 298 -3.87 -13.96 -10.50
CA ARG A 298 -4.42 -13.64 -9.18
C ARG A 298 -5.80 -13.05 -9.25
N LEU A 299 -6.01 -12.05 -10.09
CA LEU A 299 -7.34 -11.48 -10.31
C LEU A 299 -8.35 -12.55 -10.74
N ASP A 300 -7.94 -13.45 -11.64
CA ASP A 300 -8.76 -14.57 -12.10
C ASP A 300 -9.04 -15.61 -10.99
N SER A 301 -8.27 -15.63 -9.91
CA SER A 301 -8.46 -16.53 -8.77
C SER A 301 -9.19 -15.87 -7.58
N MET A 302 -9.40 -14.55 -7.62
CA MET A 302 -10.18 -13.83 -6.61
C MET A 302 -11.67 -14.18 -6.70
N LEU A 303 -12.34 -14.19 -5.54
CA LEU A 303 -13.78 -14.41 -5.45
C LEU A 303 -14.56 -13.32 -6.18
N TYR A 304 -14.03 -12.08 -6.17
CA TYR A 304 -14.64 -10.93 -6.81
C TYR A 304 -13.61 -9.82 -7.07
N VAL A 305 -13.73 -9.19 -8.25
CA VAL A 305 -13.00 -7.98 -8.63
C VAL A 305 -14.01 -6.96 -9.13
N GLY A 306 -14.08 -5.80 -8.47
CA GLY A 306 -14.96 -4.70 -8.87
C GLY A 306 -14.21 -3.59 -9.60
N LEU A 307 -14.93 -2.75 -10.33
CA LEU A 307 -14.40 -1.56 -11.00
C LEU A 307 -15.03 -0.30 -10.40
N THR A 308 -14.20 0.73 -10.21
CA THR A 308 -14.64 2.01 -9.64
C THR A 308 -15.53 2.76 -10.62
N GLU A 309 -15.21 2.70 -11.91
CA GLU A 309 -15.90 3.35 -13.02
C GLU A 309 -17.32 2.79 -13.16
N GLU A 310 -17.47 1.46 -13.06
CA GLU A 310 -18.74 0.76 -13.12
C GLU A 310 -19.31 0.49 -11.72
N HIS A 311 -19.35 1.52 -10.87
CA HIS A 311 -19.61 1.34 -9.43
C HIS A 311 -20.94 0.65 -9.14
N LYS A 312 -22.02 1.05 -9.82
CA LYS A 312 -23.37 0.51 -9.59
C LYS A 312 -23.45 -0.99 -9.93
N GLU A 313 -22.91 -1.36 -11.09
CA GLU A 313 -22.87 -2.74 -11.55
C GLU A 313 -21.96 -3.58 -10.65
N SER A 314 -20.75 -3.08 -10.39
CA SER A 314 -19.80 -3.69 -9.47
C SER A 314 -20.42 -3.97 -8.10
N ALA A 315 -21.09 -2.98 -7.50
CA ALA A 315 -21.75 -3.15 -6.21
C ALA A 315 -22.91 -4.17 -6.24
N THR A 316 -23.65 -4.22 -7.35
CA THR A 316 -24.74 -5.18 -7.55
C THR A 316 -24.20 -6.61 -7.64
N ILE A 317 -23.13 -6.82 -8.40
CA ILE A 317 -22.44 -8.11 -8.50
C ILE A 317 -21.84 -8.48 -7.15
N PHE A 318 -21.21 -7.55 -6.44
CA PHE A 318 -20.66 -7.80 -5.10
C PHE A 318 -21.73 -8.30 -4.12
N ALA A 319 -22.90 -7.66 -4.09
CA ALA A 319 -24.01 -8.09 -3.24
C ALA A 319 -24.49 -9.51 -3.59
N ASN A 320 -24.52 -9.85 -4.88
CA ASN A 320 -24.98 -11.16 -5.35
C ASN A 320 -23.94 -12.28 -5.17
N VAL A 321 -22.64 -11.99 -5.34
CA VAL A 321 -21.57 -12.99 -5.25
C VAL A 321 -21.08 -13.12 -3.81
N VAL A 322 -20.68 -12.01 -3.19
CA VAL A 322 -20.11 -12.01 -1.83
C VAL A 322 -21.23 -11.92 -0.79
N GLY A 323 -22.12 -10.93 -0.93
CA GLY A 323 -23.16 -10.65 0.07
C GLY A 323 -24.07 -11.84 0.37
N LYS A 324 -24.62 -12.49 -0.67
CA LYS A 324 -25.48 -13.68 -0.52
C LYS A 324 -24.76 -14.83 0.18
N GLN A 325 -23.50 -15.09 -0.17
CA GLN A 325 -22.73 -16.19 0.44
C GLN A 325 -22.42 -15.93 1.92
N VAL A 326 -22.04 -14.69 2.27
CA VAL A 326 -21.81 -14.30 3.67
C VAL A 326 -23.08 -14.50 4.50
N LEU A 327 -24.22 -14.02 4.01
CA LEU A 327 -25.50 -14.16 4.72
C LEU A 327 -25.89 -15.63 4.91
N SER A 328 -25.73 -16.46 3.87
CA SER A 328 -25.98 -17.90 3.94
C SER A 328 -25.12 -18.58 5.01
N GLN A 329 -23.80 -18.33 5.02
CA GLN A 329 -22.90 -18.92 6.00
C GLN A 329 -23.20 -18.45 7.43
N LEU A 330 -23.58 -17.18 7.62
CA LEU A 330 -23.96 -16.66 8.94
C LEU A 330 -25.28 -17.25 9.44
N GLN A 331 -26.24 -17.48 8.55
CA GLN A 331 -27.51 -18.13 8.90
C GLN A 331 -27.28 -19.56 9.37
N VAL A 332 -26.44 -20.33 8.65
CA VAL A 332 -26.05 -21.70 9.07
C VAL A 332 -25.41 -21.67 10.45
N LEU A 333 -24.42 -20.78 10.68
CA LEU A 333 -23.78 -20.66 11.99
C LEU A 333 -24.79 -20.32 13.09
N SER A 334 -25.69 -19.37 12.87
CA SER A 334 -26.72 -19.00 13.87
C SER A 334 -27.63 -20.18 14.22
N SER A 335 -28.05 -20.97 13.23
CA SER A 335 -28.88 -22.16 13.45
C SER A 335 -28.13 -23.28 14.20
N SER A 336 -26.82 -23.43 13.96
CA SER A 336 -25.96 -24.34 14.72
C SER A 336 -25.77 -23.87 16.16
N PHE A 337 -25.61 -22.57 16.39
CA PHE A 337 -25.56 -22.00 17.74
C PHE A 337 -26.88 -22.19 18.49
N GLU A 338 -28.03 -22.02 17.82
CA GLU A 338 -29.35 -22.27 18.40
C GLU A 338 -29.59 -23.75 18.72
N GLN A 339 -29.12 -24.69 17.89
CA GLN A 339 -29.16 -26.12 18.20
C GLN A 339 -28.24 -26.49 19.38
N THR A 340 -27.06 -25.88 19.46
CA THR A 340 -26.11 -26.12 20.56
C THR A 340 -26.59 -25.47 21.88
N ALA A 341 -27.26 -24.31 21.79
CA ALA A 341 -27.88 -23.61 22.91
C ALA A 341 -29.23 -24.23 23.33
N ASN A 342 -29.97 -24.89 22.44
CA ASN A 342 -31.13 -25.69 22.84
C ASN A 342 -30.73 -26.96 23.62
N ASN A 343 -29.47 -27.39 23.52
CA ASN A 343 -28.87 -28.38 24.43
C ASN A 343 -28.31 -27.76 25.73
N LYS A 344 -28.29 -26.43 25.87
CA LYS A 344 -27.88 -25.69 27.07
C LYS A 344 -28.70 -24.39 27.20
N THR A 345 -29.90 -24.48 27.76
CA THR A 345 -30.74 -23.33 28.21
C THR A 345 -29.88 -22.34 29.04
N VAL A 346 -29.91 -20.99 28.94
CA VAL A 346 -31.01 -20.01 28.92
C VAL A 346 -30.55 -18.65 28.32
N ARG A 347 -31.49 -18.00 27.60
CA ARG A 347 -31.64 -16.59 27.09
C ARG A 347 -30.73 -15.45 27.57
N LYS A 348 -30.41 -14.54 26.61
CA LYS A 348 -30.83 -13.11 26.63
C LYS A 348 -30.75 -12.47 25.22
N GLU A 349 -31.84 -11.82 24.82
CA GLU A 349 -32.00 -11.07 23.55
C GLU A 349 -31.25 -9.73 23.58
N HIS A 350 -30.72 -9.30 22.43
CA HIS A 350 -30.26 -7.92 22.22
C HIS A 350 -30.77 -7.39 20.87
N LYS A 351 -31.53 -6.29 20.92
CA LYS A 351 -32.08 -5.58 19.75
C LYS A 351 -30.99 -4.74 19.09
N GLY A 352 -30.69 -5.01 17.82
CA GLY A 352 -29.85 -4.17 16.97
C GLY A 352 -30.63 -3.01 16.36
N SER A 353 -30.23 -1.77 16.68
CA SER A 353 -30.80 -0.54 16.11
C SER A 353 -30.27 -0.30 14.69
N TYR A 354 -31.17 -0.21 13.72
CA TYR A 354 -30.86 0.22 12.35
C TYR A 354 -30.51 1.71 12.32
N MET A 355 -29.31 2.05 11.85
CA MET A 355 -28.96 3.42 11.48
C MET A 355 -28.69 3.47 9.97
N ALA A 356 -29.53 4.23 9.26
CA ALA A 356 -29.57 4.36 7.82
C ALA A 356 -28.35 5.14 7.27
N CYS A 357 -27.89 4.76 6.08
CA CYS A 357 -26.80 5.42 5.34
C CYS A 357 -27.20 6.81 4.81
N LYS A 358 -27.52 7.77 5.69
CA LYS A 358 -27.77 9.18 5.31
C LYS A 358 -26.72 10.18 5.84
N ASP A 359 -25.82 9.78 6.74
CA ASP A 359 -24.93 10.74 7.42
C ASP A 359 -23.53 10.92 6.79
N LEU A 360 -23.24 10.31 5.62
CA LEU A 360 -21.94 10.47 4.95
C LEU A 360 -21.79 11.78 4.14
N GLN A 361 -22.80 12.66 4.15
CA GLN A 361 -22.68 14.02 3.62
C GLN A 361 -22.30 15.08 4.68
N ASN A 362 -22.24 14.73 5.98
CA ASN A 362 -22.00 15.69 7.05
C ASN A 362 -20.84 15.32 8.00
N SER A 363 -19.80 14.63 7.52
CA SER A 363 -18.54 14.57 8.28
C SER A 363 -17.73 15.86 8.03
N THR A 364 -18.21 16.97 8.58
CA THR A 364 -17.37 18.15 8.82
C THR A 364 -16.25 17.74 9.78
N PRO A 365 -15.00 18.20 9.59
CA PRO A 365 -13.95 17.98 10.58
C PRO A 365 -14.41 18.56 11.91
N SER A 366 -14.22 17.80 12.99
CA SER A 366 -14.37 18.24 14.37
C SER A 366 -13.95 19.70 14.54
N LYS A 367 -14.91 20.55 14.91
CA LYS A 367 -14.69 21.94 15.31
C LYS A 367 -13.60 21.97 16.38
N ILE A 368 -12.39 22.34 15.98
CA ILE A 368 -11.40 22.88 16.90
C ILE A 368 -11.97 24.23 17.32
N LYS A 369 -12.36 24.35 18.59
CA LYS A 369 -12.72 25.65 19.16
C LYS A 369 -11.48 26.54 19.11
N PHE A 370 -11.57 27.63 18.37
CA PHE A 370 -10.65 28.75 18.49
C PHE A 370 -10.91 29.44 19.83
N GLN A 371 -9.87 29.59 20.64
CA GLN A 371 -9.72 30.71 21.57
C GLN A 371 -8.71 31.67 20.98
#